data_AF-A0A560FK51-F1
#
_entry.id   AF-A0A560FK51-F1
#
_cell.length_a   1.000
_cell.length_b   1.000
_cell.length_c   1.000
_cell.angle_alpha   90.00
_cell.angle_beta   90.00
_cell.angle_gamma   90.00
#
_symmetry.space_group_name_H-M   'P 1'
#
loop_
_entity.id
_entity.type
_entity.pdbx_description
1 polymer ?
#
loop_
_entity_poly.entity_id
_entity_poly.type
_entity_poly.pdbx_seq_one_letter_code
_entity_poly.pdbx_strand_id
1 'polypeptide(L)'
;MMPRDPVPTAGLSATEAARRLGADGYSELPRPDRRPFLRILLGILAEPMFGLLVLFMAALNGGMPADQARALAFVALMLINFGLVLVNRSFAASPLTALLRPNTALWTVLGVMAAVMAATLAWPPAADLFAFGPLHADDLAVAFVAAIVMVLALEMVKPLWADHLRR
;
A
#
# COMPACT_ATOMS: atom_id res chain seq x y z
N MET A 1 -21.90 -1.49 22.22
CA MET A 1 -22.22 -0.28 21.46
C MET A 1 -22.45 0.81 22.49
N MET A 2 -21.47 1.71 22.69
CA MET A 2 -21.62 2.80 23.68
C MET A 2 -22.75 3.73 23.22
N PRO A 3 -23.67 4.15 24.09
CA PRO A 3 -24.63 5.20 23.77
C PRO A 3 -23.83 6.46 23.43
N ARG A 4 -23.97 6.98 22.20
CA ARG A 4 -23.46 8.32 21.90
C ARG A 4 -24.51 9.30 22.39
N ASP A 5 -24.18 10.06 23.41
CA ASP A 5 -25.04 11.14 23.88
C ASP A 5 -25.32 12.10 22.71
N PRO A 6 -26.55 12.60 22.57
CA PRO A 6 -26.90 13.54 21.52
C PRO A 6 -26.02 14.79 21.65
N VAL A 7 -25.43 15.23 20.53
CA VAL A 7 -24.62 16.46 20.49
C VAL A 7 -25.52 17.63 20.90
N PRO A 8 -25.28 18.30 22.03
CA PRO A 8 -26.12 19.38 22.49
C PRO A 8 -26.11 20.55 21.49
N THR A 9 -27.27 21.05 21.10
CA THR A 9 -27.42 22.18 20.16
C THR A 9 -27.13 23.54 20.81
N ALA A 10 -27.08 23.59 22.14
CA ALA A 10 -26.62 24.75 22.91
C ALA A 10 -25.13 24.60 23.24
N GLY A 11 -24.36 25.66 23.00
CA GLY A 11 -22.94 25.71 23.38
C GLY A 11 -22.74 25.47 24.89
N LEU A 12 -21.58 24.92 25.27
CA LEU A 12 -21.27 24.64 26.67
C LEU A 12 -21.32 25.93 27.50
N SER A 13 -21.92 25.86 28.69
CA SER A 13 -21.83 26.96 29.66
C SER A 13 -20.40 27.14 30.14
N ALA A 14 -20.02 28.35 30.55
CA ALA A 14 -18.66 28.66 30.98
C ALA A 14 -18.17 27.77 32.15
N THR A 15 -19.08 27.41 33.05
CA THR A 15 -18.82 26.50 34.17
C THR A 15 -18.61 25.06 33.70
N GLU A 16 -19.39 24.60 32.73
CA GLU A 16 -19.25 23.26 32.14
C GLU A 16 -17.95 23.15 31.32
N ALA A 17 -17.59 24.19 30.59
CA ALA A 17 -16.34 24.26 29.85
C ALA A 17 -15.13 24.22 30.79
N ALA A 18 -15.14 25.00 31.88
CA ALA A 18 -14.07 25.00 32.88
C ALA A 18 -13.92 23.65 33.59
N ARG A 19 -15.04 22.96 33.86
CA ARG A 19 -15.05 21.62 34.45
C ARG A 19 -14.41 20.59 33.52
N ARG A 20 -14.75 20.62 32.22
CA ARG A 20 -14.17 19.72 31.22
C ARG A 20 -12.69 20.00 30.97
N LEU A 21 -12.27 21.26 30.91
CA LEU A 21 -10.86 21.63 30.82
C LEU A 21 -10.04 21.14 32.01
N GLY A 22 -10.62 21.16 33.22
CA GLY A 22 -9.97 20.60 34.41
C GLY A 22 -9.89 19.07 34.43
N ALA A 23 -10.86 18.39 33.81
CA ALA A 23 -10.93 16.93 33.76
C ALA A 23 -10.11 16.32 32.61
N ASP A 24 -10.22 16.90 31.41
CA ASP A 24 -9.64 16.37 30.17
C ASP A 24 -8.31 17.06 29.80
N GLY A 25 -7.96 18.14 30.50
CA GLY A 25 -6.83 18.99 30.14
C GLY A 25 -7.08 19.81 28.88
N TYR A 26 -6.07 20.54 28.42
CA TYR A 26 -6.13 21.16 27.10
C TYR A 26 -6.14 20.06 26.03
N SER A 27 -7.00 20.20 25.01
CA SER A 27 -6.96 19.36 23.81
C SER A 27 -5.71 19.66 22.97
N GLU A 28 -4.54 19.35 23.52
CA GLU A 28 -3.28 19.40 22.79
C GLU A 28 -3.27 18.24 21.79
N LEU A 29 -3.21 18.55 20.50
CA LEU A 29 -2.91 17.53 19.51
C LEU A 29 -1.55 16.91 19.86
N PRO A 30 -1.37 15.58 19.72
CA PRO A 30 -0.06 14.96 19.87
C PRO A 30 0.96 15.76 19.06
N ARG A 31 1.97 16.32 19.72
CA ARG A 31 2.99 17.13 19.03
C ARG A 31 3.63 16.23 17.96
N PRO A 32 3.70 16.65 16.68
CA PRO A 32 4.28 15.83 15.65
C PRO A 32 5.73 15.52 16.03
N ASP A 33 6.01 14.22 16.17
CA ASP A 33 7.32 13.73 16.53
C ASP A 33 8.33 14.19 15.46
N ARG A 34 9.42 14.86 15.85
CA ARG A 34 10.42 15.37 14.89
C ARG A 34 11.17 14.19 14.30
N ARG A 35 10.66 13.61 13.21
CA ARG A 35 11.34 12.54 12.50
C ARG A 35 12.64 13.09 11.92
N PRO A 36 13.82 12.51 12.24
CA PRO A 36 15.08 12.94 11.65
C PRO A 36 15.00 12.78 10.12
N PHE A 37 15.56 13.75 9.39
CA PHE A 37 15.53 13.79 7.92
C PHE A 37 15.89 12.44 7.26
N LEU A 38 16.88 11.74 7.80
CA LEU A 38 17.30 10.41 7.32
C LEU A 38 16.18 9.36 7.37
N ARG A 39 15.30 9.40 8.37
CA ARG A 39 14.15 8.48 8.46
C ARG A 39 13.10 8.78 7.40
N ILE A 40 12.90 10.06 7.06
CA ILE A 40 11.99 10.46 5.98
C ILE A 40 12.54 9.95 4.64
N LEU A 41 13.84 10.17 4.40
CA LEU A 41 14.51 9.68 3.19
C LEU A 41 14.45 8.15 3.07
N LEU A 42 14.79 7.42 4.13
CA LEU A 42 14.67 5.96 4.17
C LEU A 42 13.22 5.49 3.95
N GLY A 43 12.23 6.23 4.46
CA GLY A 43 10.82 5.96 4.20
C GLY A 43 10.49 6.03 2.71
N ILE A 44 10.89 7.12 2.04
CA ILE A 44 10.67 7.30 0.59
C ILE A 44 11.34 6.18 -0.21
N LEU A 45 12.58 5.81 0.14
CA LEU A 45 13.32 4.74 -0.55
C LEU A 45 12.67 3.36 -0.37
N ALA A 46 11.93 3.16 0.72
CA ALA A 46 11.20 1.93 1.01
C ALA A 46 9.80 1.90 0.38
N GLU A 47 9.32 3.01 -0.21
CA GLU A 47 8.00 3.05 -0.83
C GLU A 47 7.97 2.25 -2.15
N PRO A 48 6.89 1.50 -2.43
CA PRO A 48 6.70 0.77 -3.68
C PRO A 48 6.90 1.61 -4.94
N MET A 49 6.45 2.87 -4.91
CA MET A 49 6.56 3.79 -6.04
C MET A 49 8.01 4.07 -6.43
N PHE A 50 8.91 4.19 -5.44
CA PHE A 50 10.33 4.42 -5.71
C PHE A 50 10.96 3.17 -6.34
N GLY A 51 10.65 1.98 -5.84
CA GLY A 51 11.11 0.72 -6.44
C GLY A 51 10.66 0.56 -7.90
N LEU A 52 9.41 0.93 -8.22
CA LEU A 52 8.90 0.92 -9.59
C LEU A 52 9.59 1.92 -10.49
N LEU A 53 9.91 3.12 -9.98
CA LEU A 53 10.71 4.09 -10.72
C LEU A 53 12.09 3.52 -11.07
N VAL A 54 12.76 2.88 -10.11
CA VAL A 54 14.07 2.24 -10.34
C VAL A 54 13.95 1.12 -11.37
N LEU A 55 12.94 0.26 -11.27
CA LEU A 55 12.69 -0.83 -12.24
C LEU A 55 12.46 -0.27 -13.66
N PHE A 56 11.61 0.74 -13.79
CA PHE A 56 11.31 1.38 -15.07
C PHE A 56 12.56 2.04 -15.69
N MET A 57 13.34 2.77 -14.89
CA MET A 57 14.58 3.37 -15.35
C MET A 57 15.62 2.31 -15.73
N ALA A 58 15.73 1.23 -14.97
CA ALA A 58 16.64 0.12 -15.30
C ALA A 58 16.27 -0.53 -16.64
N ALA A 59 14.97 -0.75 -16.89
CA ALA A 59 14.48 -1.29 -18.16
C ALA A 59 14.85 -0.38 -19.35
N LEU A 60 14.58 0.92 -19.24
CA LEU A 60 14.92 1.88 -20.31
C LEU A 60 16.43 1.96 -20.56
N ASN A 61 17.25 2.01 -19.51
CA ASN A 61 18.70 2.04 -19.64
C ASN A 61 19.27 0.71 -20.17
N GLY A 62 18.55 -0.40 -19.98
CA GLY A 62 18.85 -1.70 -20.58
C GLY A 62 18.45 -1.82 -22.06
N GLY A 63 17.90 -0.76 -22.66
CA GLY A 63 17.48 -0.75 -24.07
C GLY A 63 16.06 -1.27 -24.31
N MET A 64 15.28 -1.55 -23.26
CA MET A 64 13.90 -1.96 -23.39
C MET A 64 13.06 -0.82 -24.01
N PRO A 65 12.22 -1.10 -25.01
CA PRO A 65 11.26 -0.15 -25.55
C PRO A 65 10.35 0.45 -24.47
N ALA A 66 9.99 1.73 -24.61
CA ALA A 66 9.27 2.45 -23.56
C ALA A 66 7.86 1.89 -23.28
N ASP A 67 7.21 1.34 -24.30
CA ASP A 67 5.92 0.62 -24.21
C ASP A 67 6.02 -0.69 -23.42
N GLN A 68 7.09 -1.46 -23.63
CA GLN A 68 7.39 -2.66 -22.85
C GLN A 68 7.76 -2.31 -21.41
N ALA A 69 8.60 -1.30 -21.19
CA ALA A 69 8.95 -0.83 -19.85
C ALA A 69 7.72 -0.37 -19.05
N ARG A 70 6.76 0.31 -19.71
CA ARG A 70 5.48 0.70 -19.09
C ARG A 70 4.66 -0.52 -18.68
N ALA A 71 4.55 -1.50 -19.57
CA ALA A 71 3.84 -2.74 -19.30
C ALA A 71 4.50 -3.50 -18.13
N LEU A 72 5.83 -3.60 -18.10
CA LEU A 72 6.61 -4.21 -17.03
C LEU A 72 6.34 -3.53 -15.67
N ALA A 73 6.41 -2.20 -15.63
CA ALA A 73 6.15 -1.42 -14.42
C ALA A 73 4.71 -1.59 -13.92
N PHE A 74 3.73 -1.64 -14.85
CA PHE A 74 2.33 -1.91 -14.51
C PHE A 74 2.13 -3.31 -13.92
N VAL A 75 2.73 -4.34 -14.52
CA VAL A 75 2.65 -5.71 -14.01
C VAL A 75 3.29 -5.79 -12.63
N ALA A 76 4.48 -5.24 -12.45
CA ALA A 76 5.15 -5.20 -11.15
C ALA A 76 4.28 -4.48 -10.11
N LEU A 77 3.66 -3.35 -10.45
CA LEU A 77 2.73 -2.63 -9.59
C LEU A 77 1.54 -3.49 -9.19
N MET A 78 0.90 -4.18 -10.13
CA MET A 78 -0.26 -5.04 -9.84
C MET A 78 0.12 -6.19 -8.90
N LEU A 79 1.28 -6.82 -9.14
CA LEU A 79 1.81 -7.90 -8.30
C LEU A 79 2.17 -7.41 -6.90
N ILE A 80 2.79 -6.22 -6.78
CA ILE A 80 3.04 -5.59 -5.48
C ILE A 80 1.71 -5.32 -4.76
N ASN A 81 0.70 -4.81 -5.47
CA ASN A 81 -0.62 -4.56 -4.89
C ASN A 81 -1.27 -5.86 -4.38
N PHE A 82 -1.11 -6.98 -5.10
CA PHE A 82 -1.54 -8.29 -4.58
C PHE A 82 -0.86 -8.61 -3.26
N GLY A 83 0.47 -8.53 -3.24
CA GLY A 83 1.23 -8.78 -2.02
C GLY A 83 0.81 -7.85 -0.88
N LEU A 84 0.56 -6.56 -1.17
CA LEU A 84 0.09 -5.60 -0.18
C LEU A 84 -1.29 -5.95 0.38
N VAL A 85 -2.22 -6.45 -0.44
CA VAL A 85 -3.52 -6.96 0.03
C VAL A 85 -3.32 -8.12 1.01
N LEU A 86 -2.40 -9.05 0.71
CA LEU A 86 -2.08 -10.18 1.58
C LEU A 86 -1.41 -9.71 2.88
N VAL A 87 -0.41 -8.84 2.77
CA VAL A 87 0.31 -8.24 3.91
C VAL A 87 -0.66 -7.46 4.80
N ASN A 88 -1.54 -6.64 4.23
CA ASN A 88 -2.55 -5.88 4.99
C ASN A 88 -3.60 -6.78 5.65
N ARG A 89 -3.82 -7.98 5.13
CA ARG A 89 -4.67 -8.99 5.78
C ARG A 89 -3.96 -9.72 6.92
N SER A 90 -2.62 -9.83 6.85
CA SER A 90 -1.82 -10.71 7.70
C SER A 90 -1.27 -10.04 8.98
N PHE A 91 -1.84 -8.94 9.47
CA PHE A 91 -1.28 -8.21 10.64
C PHE A 91 -1.07 -9.06 11.92
N ALA A 92 -1.68 -10.26 12.02
CA ALA A 92 -1.50 -11.19 13.14
C ALA A 92 -0.93 -12.59 12.75
N ALA A 93 -0.74 -12.89 11.46
CA ALA A 93 -0.30 -14.21 10.98
C ALA A 93 0.57 -14.07 9.72
N SER A 94 1.37 -15.09 9.37
CA SER A 94 2.15 -15.03 8.12
C SER A 94 1.25 -14.83 6.89
N PRO A 95 1.70 -14.15 5.82
CA PRO A 95 0.92 -13.97 4.58
C PRO A 95 0.44 -15.29 3.99
N LEU A 96 1.23 -16.37 4.12
CA LEU A 96 0.86 -17.72 3.71
C LEU A 96 -0.37 -18.24 4.48
N THR A 97 -0.41 -18.01 5.80
CA THR A 97 -1.59 -18.34 6.61
C THR A 97 -2.80 -17.49 6.23
N ALA A 98 -2.58 -16.22 5.87
CA ALA A 98 -3.64 -15.32 5.45
C ALA A 98 -4.29 -15.73 4.11
N LEU A 99 -3.50 -16.34 3.21
CA LEU A 99 -3.95 -16.92 1.94
C LEU A 99 -4.82 -18.17 2.14
N LEU A 100 -4.45 -19.03 3.10
CA LEU A 100 -5.16 -20.30 3.36
C LEU A 100 -6.49 -20.12 4.10
N ARG A 101 -6.77 -18.95 4.70
CA ARG A 101 -8.07 -18.68 5.34
C ARG A 101 -9.12 -18.33 4.30
N PRO A 102 -10.23 -19.11 4.19
CA PRO A 102 -11.29 -18.82 3.24
C PRO A 102 -11.89 -17.42 3.46
N ASN A 103 -11.81 -16.57 2.45
CA ASN A 103 -12.48 -15.27 2.44
C ASN A 103 -12.83 -14.90 1.00
N THR A 104 -14.12 -14.88 0.71
CA THR A 104 -14.65 -14.60 -0.62
C THR A 104 -14.20 -13.22 -1.12
N ALA A 105 -14.24 -12.19 -0.28
CA ALA A 105 -13.84 -10.84 -0.68
C ALA A 105 -12.37 -10.76 -1.13
N LEU A 106 -11.45 -11.47 -0.46
CA LEU A 106 -10.06 -11.56 -0.90
C LEU A 106 -9.97 -12.16 -2.32
N TRP A 107 -10.61 -13.31 -2.53
CA TRP A 107 -10.58 -13.99 -3.83
C TRP A 107 -11.25 -13.18 -4.93
N THR A 108 -12.34 -12.47 -4.62
CA THR A 108 -13.00 -11.56 -5.57
C THR A 108 -12.07 -10.42 -5.97
N VAL A 109 -11.43 -9.74 -5.01
CA VAL A 109 -10.51 -8.63 -5.31
C VAL A 109 -9.31 -9.12 -6.12
N LEU A 110 -8.68 -10.21 -5.70
CA LEU A 110 -7.55 -10.80 -6.43
C LEU A 110 -7.95 -11.22 -7.84
N GLY A 111 -9.13 -11.84 -8.00
CA GLY A 111 -9.66 -12.25 -9.29
C GLY A 111 -9.94 -11.07 -10.22
N VAL A 112 -10.58 -10.01 -9.73
CA VAL A 112 -10.86 -8.80 -10.51
C VAL A 112 -9.55 -8.13 -10.96
N MET A 113 -8.61 -7.94 -10.04
CA MET A 113 -7.30 -7.37 -10.36
C MET A 113 -6.53 -8.22 -11.38
N ALA A 114 -6.56 -9.55 -11.26
CA ALA A 114 -5.92 -10.45 -12.23
C ALA A 114 -6.60 -10.39 -13.60
N ALA A 115 -7.93 -10.31 -13.63
CA ALA A 115 -8.70 -10.15 -14.86
C ALA A 115 -8.40 -8.80 -15.55
N VAL A 116 -8.32 -7.72 -14.78
CA VAL A 116 -7.94 -6.38 -15.30
C VAL A 116 -6.53 -6.43 -15.87
N MET A 117 -5.57 -6.98 -15.13
CA MET A 117 -4.18 -7.12 -15.60
C MET A 117 -4.10 -7.92 -16.90
N ALA A 118 -4.78 -9.07 -16.96
CA ALA A 118 -4.84 -9.90 -18.16
C ALA A 118 -5.51 -9.15 -19.33
N ALA A 119 -6.62 -8.44 -19.09
CA ALA A 119 -7.30 -7.66 -20.13
C ALA A 119 -6.39 -6.56 -20.69
N THR A 120 -5.68 -5.82 -19.84
CA THR A 120 -4.77 -4.75 -20.28
C THR A 120 -3.56 -5.26 -21.07
N LEU A 121 -3.18 -6.53 -20.92
CA LEU A 121 -2.04 -7.13 -21.61
C LEU A 121 -2.43 -7.89 -22.87
N ALA A 122 -3.57 -8.58 -22.85
CA ALA A 122 -3.97 -9.51 -23.91
C ALA A 122 -5.01 -8.93 -24.87
N TRP A 123 -5.75 -7.88 -24.47
CA TRP A 123 -6.80 -7.28 -25.31
C TRP A 123 -6.27 -6.00 -25.99
N PRO A 124 -6.08 -5.98 -27.34
CA PRO A 124 -5.43 -4.86 -28.02
C PRO A 124 -5.98 -3.47 -27.73
N PRO A 125 -7.31 -3.22 -27.71
CA PRO A 125 -7.84 -1.88 -27.39
C PRO A 125 -7.45 -1.39 -25.99
N ALA A 126 -7.32 -2.31 -25.02
CA ALA A 126 -6.86 -1.96 -23.69
C ALA A 126 -5.36 -1.71 -23.69
N ALA A 127 -4.57 -2.59 -24.32
CA ALA A 127 -3.12 -2.41 -24.44
C ALA A 127 -2.77 -1.08 -25.14
N ASP A 128 -3.47 -0.74 -26.21
CA ASP A 128 -3.30 0.53 -26.95
C ASP A 128 -3.64 1.75 -26.08
N LEU A 129 -4.71 1.68 -25.28
CA LEU A 129 -5.11 2.75 -24.35
C LEU A 129 -4.02 3.05 -23.30
N PHE A 130 -3.35 2.01 -22.81
CA PHE A 130 -2.23 2.15 -21.86
C PHE A 130 -0.86 2.25 -22.54
N ALA A 131 -0.83 2.21 -23.88
CA ALA A 131 0.37 2.15 -24.70
C ALA A 131 1.35 1.05 -24.22
N PHE A 132 0.83 -0.16 -24.00
CA PHE A 132 1.61 -1.32 -23.58
C PHE A 132 2.12 -2.11 -24.78
N GLY A 133 3.42 -2.40 -24.74
CA GLY A 133 4.08 -3.28 -25.71
C GLY A 133 3.96 -4.76 -25.30
N PRO A 134 4.33 -5.68 -26.19
CA PRO A 134 4.36 -7.11 -25.87
C PRO A 134 5.43 -7.40 -24.81
N LEU A 135 5.04 -8.09 -23.73
CA LEU A 135 5.97 -8.56 -22.70
C LEU A 135 6.36 -10.01 -22.97
N HIS A 136 7.64 -10.30 -22.78
CA HIS A 136 8.16 -11.66 -22.83
C HIS A 136 8.06 -12.33 -21.45
N ALA A 137 8.26 -13.65 -21.41
CA ALA A 137 8.12 -14.41 -20.18
C ALA A 137 9.20 -14.08 -19.13
N ASP A 138 10.40 -13.69 -19.58
CA ASP A 138 11.48 -13.19 -18.74
C ASP A 138 11.14 -11.85 -18.09
N ASP A 139 10.47 -10.94 -18.81
CA ASP A 139 9.99 -9.67 -18.24
C ASP A 139 8.98 -9.91 -17.10
N LEU A 140 8.06 -10.86 -17.29
CA LEU A 140 7.10 -11.27 -16.26
C LEU A 140 7.81 -11.87 -15.04
N ALA A 141 8.87 -12.66 -15.25
CA ALA A 141 9.66 -13.20 -14.15
C ALA A 141 10.38 -12.08 -13.37
N VAL A 142 10.94 -11.08 -14.06
CA VAL A 142 11.55 -9.90 -13.43
C VAL A 142 10.52 -9.14 -12.59
N ALA A 143 9.33 -8.87 -13.14
CA ALA A 143 8.26 -8.20 -12.39
C ALA A 143 7.82 -8.98 -11.15
N PHE A 144 7.73 -10.31 -11.27
CA PHE A 144 7.36 -11.19 -10.16
C PHE A 144 8.42 -11.21 -9.05
N VAL A 145 9.71 -11.30 -9.41
CA VAL A 145 10.80 -11.22 -8.46
C VAL A 145 10.83 -9.85 -7.77
N ALA A 146 10.68 -8.75 -8.53
CA ALA A 146 10.62 -7.40 -7.96
C ALA A 146 9.46 -7.26 -6.96
N ALA A 147 8.29 -7.81 -7.28
CA ALA A 147 7.14 -7.82 -6.38
C ALA A 147 7.40 -8.64 -5.11
N ILE A 148 8.00 -9.82 -5.21
CA ILE A 148 8.39 -10.61 -4.04
C ILE A 148 9.35 -9.83 -3.14
N VAL A 149 10.41 -9.26 -3.72
CA VAL A 149 11.41 -8.49 -2.97
C VAL A 149 10.76 -7.33 -2.22
N MET A 150 9.88 -6.57 -2.90
CA MET A 150 9.15 -5.47 -2.28
C MET A 150 8.23 -5.94 -1.14
N VAL A 151 7.47 -7.01 -1.35
CA VAL A 151 6.55 -7.55 -0.34
C VAL A 151 7.30 -8.05 0.89
N LEU A 152 8.44 -8.74 0.68
CA LEU A 152 9.31 -9.17 1.77
C LEU A 152 9.90 -7.98 2.52
N ALA A 153 10.33 -6.93 1.81
CA ALA A 153 10.82 -5.70 2.44
C ALA A 153 9.74 -5.05 3.32
N LEU A 154 8.50 -4.93 2.82
CA LEU A 154 7.36 -4.41 3.59
C LEU A 154 7.02 -5.29 4.80
N GLU A 155 7.09 -6.62 4.64
CA GLU A 155 6.89 -7.56 5.74
C GLU A 155 7.96 -7.41 6.83
N MET A 156 9.22 -7.18 6.44
CA MET A 156 10.32 -6.92 7.39
C MET A 156 10.19 -5.58 8.13
N VAL A 157 9.51 -4.59 7.54
CA VAL A 157 9.30 -3.27 8.16
C VAL A 157 8.11 -3.28 9.14
N LYS A 158 7.13 -4.17 8.97
CA LYS A 158 5.96 -4.29 9.86
C LYS A 158 6.28 -4.27 11.37
N PRO A 159 7.27 -5.03 11.88
CA PRO A 159 7.59 -5.04 13.32
C PRO A 159 7.98 -3.66 13.85
N LEU A 160 8.67 -2.85 13.04
CA LEU A 160 9.12 -1.51 13.41
C LEU A 160 7.95 -0.52 13.62
N TRP A 161 6.80 -0.79 12.99
CA TRP A 161 5.60 0.05 13.13
C TRP A 161 4.62 -0.52 14.15
N ALA A 162 4.64 -1.82 14.40
CA ALA A 162 3.80 -2.48 15.40
C ALA A 162 4.04 -1.92 16.82
N ASP A 163 5.28 -1.51 17.13
CA ASP A 163 5.63 -0.90 18.42
C ASP A 163 5.03 0.51 18.62
N HIS A 164 4.65 1.21 17.53
CA HIS A 164 4.05 2.55 17.58
C HIS A 164 2.52 2.53 17.65
N LEU A 165 1.87 1.47 17.17
CA LEU A 165 0.41 1.33 17.18
C LEU A 165 -0.14 0.65 18.45
N ARG A 166 0.74 0.14 19.32
CA ARG A 166 0.40 -0.50 20.60
C ARG A 166 0.54 0.43 21.82
N ARG A 167 0.89 1.69 21.62
CA ARG A 167 0.89 2.74 22.66
C ARG A 167 -0.31 3.65 22.47
#